data_AF-A0A1G4Y510-F1
#
_entry.id   AF-A0A1G4Y510-F1
#
_cell.length_a   1.000
_cell.length_b   1.000
_cell.length_c   1.000
_cell.angle_alpha   90.00
_cell.angle_beta   90.00
_cell.angle_gamma   90.00
#
_symmetry.space_group_name_H-M   'P 1'
#
loop_
_entity.id
_entity.type
_entity.pdbx_description
1 polymer ?
#
loop_
_entity_poly.entity_id
_entity_poly.type
_entity_poly.pdbx_seq_one_letter_code
_entity_poly.pdbx_strand_id
1 'polypeptide(L)'
;MSTPAEQLLEVAWYMSKYGLDNPPPLFGVDQWNEAYALFYPRFGAGKSSEEFYNSLKNCRGRFDSWMPNPRRGWRNSDGTPKKLPAASQRVMERMNALTEHIAEQHVLSLITANTFEQAQQDIEHIQKDKNLDETTRERLVAARLGQEISGRRV
;
A
#
# COMPACT_ATOMS: atom_id res chain seq x y z
N MET A 1 3.56 18.37 4.28
CA MET A 1 3.84 16.92 4.40
C MET A 1 2.54 16.16 4.20
N SER A 2 2.56 15.01 3.51
CA SER A 2 1.36 14.17 3.30
C SER A 2 0.89 13.57 4.63
N THR A 3 -0.42 13.55 4.87
CA THR A 3 -0.98 12.85 6.04
C THR A 3 -0.90 11.32 5.87
N PRO A 4 -0.98 10.50 6.93
CA PRO A 4 -1.01 9.03 6.80
C PRO A 4 -2.13 8.53 5.87
N ALA A 5 -3.29 9.21 5.87
CA ALA A 5 -4.38 8.91 4.96
C ALA A 5 -4.02 9.21 3.49
N GLU A 6 -3.31 10.30 3.24
CA GLU A 6 -2.80 10.62 1.90
C GLU A 6 -1.67 9.68 1.47
N GLN A 7 -0.81 9.24 2.38
CA GLN A 7 0.22 8.24 2.09
C GLN A 7 -0.38 6.89 1.66
N LEU A 8 -1.46 6.45 2.30
CA LEU A 8 -2.18 5.25 1.87
C LEU A 8 -2.80 5.42 0.46
N LEU A 9 -3.24 6.64 0.12
CA LEU A 9 -3.72 6.95 -1.23
C LEU A 9 -2.58 6.98 -2.26
N GLU A 10 -1.37 7.42 -1.88
CA GLU A 10 -0.18 7.39 -2.74
C GLU A 10 0.20 5.95 -3.09
N VAL A 11 0.15 5.03 -2.12
CA VAL A 11 0.33 3.59 -2.34
C VAL A 11 -0.74 3.05 -3.30
N ALA A 12 -2.00 3.39 -3.07
CA ALA A 12 -3.11 2.96 -3.92
C ALA A 12 -2.98 3.48 -5.36
N TRP A 13 -2.55 4.72 -5.53
CA TRP A 13 -2.26 5.31 -6.84
C TRP A 13 -1.12 4.56 -7.53
N TYR A 14 -0.02 4.29 -6.83
CA TYR A 14 1.14 3.61 -7.39
C TYR A 14 0.78 2.18 -7.84
N MET A 15 0.04 1.45 -7.01
CA MET A 15 -0.51 0.12 -7.34
C MET A 15 -1.43 0.13 -8.56
N SER A 16 -2.19 1.20 -8.76
CA SER A 16 -3.08 1.37 -9.91
C SER A 16 -2.31 1.70 -11.20
N LYS A 17 -1.26 2.52 -11.06
CA LYS A 17 -0.43 2.99 -12.18
C LYS A 17 0.51 1.93 -12.72
N TYR A 18 1.19 1.21 -11.83
CA TYR A 18 2.27 0.27 -12.17
C TYR A 18 1.88 -1.20 -11.96
N GLY A 19 0.69 -1.47 -11.44
CA GLY A 19 0.14 -2.83 -11.31
C GLY A 19 -0.95 -3.11 -12.35
N LEU A 20 -0.76 -4.14 -13.18
CA LEU A 20 -1.66 -4.48 -14.30
C LEU A 20 -2.39 -5.82 -14.13
N ASP A 21 -1.72 -6.95 -14.31
CA ASP A 21 -2.26 -8.25 -13.90
C ASP A 21 -1.66 -8.62 -12.54
N ASN A 22 -0.35 -8.46 -12.42
CA ASN A 22 0.41 -8.67 -11.19
C ASN A 22 0.59 -7.35 -10.40
N PRO A 23 0.97 -7.45 -9.11
CA PRO A 23 1.45 -6.29 -8.34
C PRO A 23 2.64 -5.61 -9.00
N PRO A 24 2.91 -4.32 -8.70
CA PRO A 24 4.13 -3.67 -9.14
C PRO A 24 5.38 -4.48 -8.76
N PRO A 25 6.28 -4.78 -9.72
CA PRO A 25 7.48 -5.59 -9.46
C PRO A 25 8.37 -5.04 -8.34
N LEU A 26 8.32 -3.72 -8.12
CA LEU A 26 8.99 -3.02 -7.03
C LEU A 26 8.76 -3.67 -5.65
N PHE A 27 7.59 -4.29 -5.44
CA PHE A 27 7.24 -4.90 -4.16
C PHE A 27 7.86 -6.29 -3.94
N GLY A 28 8.44 -6.91 -4.97
CA GLY A 28 9.09 -8.21 -4.86
C GLY A 28 8.15 -9.37 -4.52
N VAL A 29 6.86 -9.23 -4.82
CA VAL A 29 5.81 -10.23 -4.57
C VAL A 29 4.94 -10.41 -5.80
N ASP A 30 4.48 -11.64 -6.01
CA ASP A 30 3.71 -12.00 -7.21
C ASP A 30 2.19 -11.92 -7.01
N GLN A 31 1.74 -11.84 -5.75
CA GLN A 31 0.32 -11.87 -5.41
C GLN A 31 -0.18 -10.57 -4.80
N TRP A 32 -1.41 -10.17 -5.17
CA TRP A 32 -2.00 -8.91 -4.71
C TRP A 32 -2.21 -8.86 -3.20
N ASN A 33 -2.65 -9.95 -2.57
CA ASN A 33 -2.78 -10.04 -1.11
C ASN A 33 -1.45 -9.80 -0.41
N GLU A 34 -0.35 -10.37 -0.91
CA GLU A 34 1.00 -10.15 -0.38
C GLU A 34 1.42 -8.68 -0.53
N ALA A 35 1.17 -8.07 -1.71
CA ALA A 35 1.51 -6.67 -1.96
C ALA A 35 0.76 -5.71 -1.02
N TYR A 36 -0.51 -5.97 -0.73
CA TYR A 36 -1.26 -5.19 0.26
C TYR A 36 -0.73 -5.40 1.67
N ALA A 37 -0.37 -6.64 2.03
CA ALA A 37 0.10 -6.98 3.36
C ALA A 37 1.38 -6.21 3.77
N LEU A 38 2.25 -5.84 2.81
CA LEU A 38 3.44 -5.02 3.07
C LEU A 38 3.15 -3.68 3.77
N PHE A 39 1.96 -3.12 3.53
CA PHE A 39 1.54 -1.82 4.05
C PHE A 39 0.65 -1.93 5.29
N TYR A 40 0.18 -3.14 5.63
CA TYR A 40 -0.70 -3.37 6.77
C TYR A 40 -0.09 -2.92 8.10
N PRO A 41 1.19 -3.19 8.41
CA PRO A 41 1.72 -2.82 9.71
C PRO A 41 1.67 -1.29 9.96
N ARG A 42 2.00 -0.51 8.91
CA ARG A 42 2.02 0.96 8.99
C ARG A 42 0.64 1.60 8.99
N PHE A 43 -0.31 1.06 8.20
CA PHE A 43 -1.59 1.72 7.93
C PHE A 43 -2.83 0.94 8.43
N GLY A 44 -2.61 -0.23 9.02
CA GLY A 44 -3.64 -1.13 9.50
C GLY A 44 -4.06 -0.93 10.95
N ALA A 45 -3.43 0.00 11.68
CA ALA A 45 -3.78 0.26 13.07
C ALA A 45 -5.30 0.50 13.24
N GLY A 46 -5.92 -0.26 14.15
CA GLY A 46 -7.36 -0.21 14.41
C GLY A 46 -8.25 -0.95 13.40
N LYS A 47 -7.67 -1.76 12.51
CA LYS A 47 -8.38 -2.63 11.56
C LYS A 47 -7.83 -4.05 11.63
N SER A 48 -8.64 -5.04 11.26
CA SER A 48 -8.11 -6.35 10.89
C SER A 48 -7.36 -6.29 9.55
N SER A 49 -6.53 -7.28 9.26
CA SER A 49 -5.86 -7.43 7.97
C SER A 49 -6.84 -7.48 6.80
N GLU A 50 -7.99 -8.13 6.96
CA GLU A 50 -9.04 -8.18 5.93
C GLU A 50 -9.69 -6.81 5.71
N GLU A 51 -10.02 -6.09 6.78
CA GLU A 51 -10.57 -4.73 6.70
C GLU A 51 -9.59 -3.78 6.03
N PHE A 52 -8.30 -3.90 6.37
CA PHE A 52 -7.24 -3.12 5.74
C PHE A 52 -7.11 -3.46 4.24
N TYR A 53 -7.04 -4.73 3.90
CA TYR A 53 -6.98 -5.20 2.51
C TYR A 53 -8.14 -4.64 1.70
N ASN A 54 -9.37 -4.78 2.20
CA ASN A 54 -10.57 -4.27 1.55
C ASN A 54 -10.53 -2.75 1.40
N SER A 55 -10.06 -2.03 2.42
CA SER A 55 -9.88 -0.58 2.38
C SER A 55 -8.88 -0.16 1.29
N LEU A 56 -7.70 -0.77 1.23
CA LEU A 56 -6.66 -0.40 0.27
C LEU A 56 -7.03 -0.81 -1.16
N LYS A 57 -7.63 -2.00 -1.35
CA LYS A 57 -8.22 -2.43 -2.62
C LYS A 57 -9.29 -1.46 -3.12
N ASN A 58 -10.16 -0.98 -2.23
CA ASN A 58 -11.17 0.02 -2.57
C ASN A 58 -10.55 1.35 -2.98
N CYS A 59 -9.50 1.80 -2.29
CA CYS A 59 -8.73 2.99 -2.67
C CYS A 59 -8.10 2.84 -4.06
N ARG A 60 -7.46 1.69 -4.35
CA ARG A 60 -6.87 1.40 -5.68
C ARG A 60 -7.94 1.43 -6.77
N GLY A 61 -9.08 0.77 -6.52
CA GLY A 61 -10.19 0.72 -7.47
C GLY A 61 -10.79 2.08 -7.84
N ARG A 62 -10.60 3.11 -7.02
CA ARG A 62 -10.98 4.49 -7.38
C ARG A 62 -10.04 5.06 -8.42
N PHE A 63 -8.75 4.80 -8.31
CA PHE A 63 -7.74 5.23 -9.27
C PHE A 63 -7.78 4.42 -10.56
N ASP A 64 -8.06 3.11 -10.48
CA ASP A 64 -8.15 2.21 -11.64
C ASP A 64 -9.11 2.76 -12.71
N SER A 65 -10.20 3.42 -12.31
CA SER A 65 -11.16 4.04 -13.25
C SER A 65 -10.62 5.22 -14.04
N TRP A 66 -9.61 5.90 -13.50
CA TRP A 66 -9.05 7.15 -14.03
C TRP A 66 -7.72 6.93 -14.75
N MET A 67 -7.24 5.70 -14.82
CA MET A 67 -6.01 5.33 -15.49
C MET A 67 -6.31 4.51 -16.76
N PRO A 68 -5.42 4.54 -17.77
CA PRO A 68 -5.48 3.64 -18.91
C PRO A 68 -5.01 2.23 -18.48
N ASN A 69 -5.74 1.61 -17.56
CA ASN A 69 -5.48 0.28 -17.01
C ASN A 69 -6.55 -0.69 -17.56
N PRO A 70 -6.21 -1.95 -17.96
CA PRO A 70 -7.19 -2.97 -18.31
C PRO A 70 -8.22 -3.24 -17.19
N ARG A 71 -7.88 -2.95 -15.93
CA ARG A 71 -8.78 -3.07 -14.79
C ARG A 71 -9.88 -2.01 -14.82
N ARG A 72 -11.12 -2.48 -14.68
CA ARG A 72 -12.29 -1.62 -14.52
C ARG A 72 -12.47 -1.28 -13.04
N GLY A 73 -12.09 -0.07 -12.65
CA GLY A 73 -12.42 0.49 -11.34
C GLY A 73 -13.91 0.87 -11.21
N TRP A 74 -14.24 1.61 -10.15
CA TRP A 74 -15.59 2.15 -9.91
C TRP A 74 -16.04 3.14 -11.00
N ARG A 75 -17.15 2.83 -11.67
CA ARG A 75 -17.74 3.67 -12.73
C ARG A 75 -19.17 4.07 -12.39
N ASN A 76 -19.63 5.15 -13.00
CA ASN A 76 -21.04 5.53 -13.01
C ASN A 76 -21.82 4.61 -13.97
N SER A 77 -23.15 4.71 -13.96
CA SER A 77 -24.03 3.93 -14.83
C SER A 77 -23.80 4.18 -16.32
N ASP A 78 -23.31 5.37 -16.68
CA ASP A 78 -22.93 5.76 -18.05
C ASP A 78 -21.54 5.24 -18.48
N GLY A 79 -20.86 4.48 -17.61
CA GLY A 79 -19.53 3.95 -17.86
C GLY A 79 -18.40 4.95 -17.65
N THR A 80 -18.67 6.20 -17.26
CA THR A 80 -17.64 7.18 -16.92
C THR A 80 -16.98 6.85 -15.57
N PRO A 81 -15.72 7.25 -15.34
CA PRO A 81 -15.07 7.07 -14.05
C PRO A 81 -15.85 7.75 -12.92
N LYS A 82 -16.05 7.05 -11.80
CA LYS A 82 -16.70 7.66 -10.63
C LYS A 82 -15.82 8.80 -10.10
N LYS A 83 -16.44 9.93 -9.74
CA LYS A 83 -15.72 11.12 -9.25
C LYS A 83 -14.76 10.77 -8.11
N LEU A 84 -13.50 11.14 -8.25
CA LEU A 84 -12.52 11.00 -7.18
C LEU A 84 -12.85 11.96 -6.03
N PRO A 85 -12.76 11.49 -4.77
CA PRO A 85 -12.77 12.39 -3.61
C PRO A 85 -11.63 13.41 -3.69
N ALA A 86 -11.82 14.60 -3.11
CA ALA A 86 -10.85 15.69 -3.20
C ALA A 86 -9.42 15.30 -2.74
N ALA A 87 -9.30 14.48 -1.70
CA ALA A 87 -8.00 13.95 -1.26
C ALA A 87 -7.34 13.07 -2.33
N SER A 88 -8.10 12.18 -2.95
CA SER A 88 -7.60 11.33 -4.04
C SER A 88 -7.23 12.14 -5.28
N GLN A 89 -7.96 13.21 -5.59
CA GLN A 89 -7.61 14.13 -6.69
C GLN A 89 -6.25 14.79 -6.45
N ARG A 90 -6.04 15.39 -5.27
CA ARG A 90 -4.74 16.01 -4.90
C ARG A 90 -3.59 15.01 -4.95
N VAL A 91 -3.80 13.79 -4.45
CA VAL A 91 -2.79 12.73 -4.54
C VAL A 91 -2.51 12.37 -5.98
N MET A 92 -3.53 12.18 -6.81
CA MET A 92 -3.34 11.85 -8.23
C MET A 92 -2.57 12.95 -8.97
N GLU A 93 -2.93 14.21 -8.78
CA GLU A 93 -2.23 15.35 -9.38
C GLU A 93 -0.76 15.38 -8.97
N ARG A 94 -0.49 15.27 -7.66
CA ARG A 94 0.87 15.26 -7.12
C ARG A 94 1.70 14.09 -7.65
N MET A 95 1.15 12.88 -7.59
CA MET A 95 1.87 11.66 -7.98
C MET A 95 2.08 11.59 -9.50
N ASN A 96 1.13 12.09 -10.31
CA ASN A 96 1.29 12.18 -11.77
C ASN A 96 2.41 13.17 -12.18
N ALA A 97 2.76 14.14 -11.32
CA ALA A 97 3.85 15.07 -11.55
C ALA A 97 5.24 14.49 -11.21
N LEU A 98 5.29 13.32 -10.56
CA LEU A 98 6.54 12.65 -10.23
C LEU A 98 7.01 11.79 -11.41
N THR A 99 8.33 11.66 -11.54
CA THR A 99 8.89 10.58 -12.35
C THR A 99 8.67 9.24 -11.65
N GLU A 100 8.70 8.15 -12.42
CA GLU A 100 8.57 6.78 -11.89
C GLU A 100 9.55 6.55 -10.74
N HIS A 101 10.84 6.80 -10.96
CA HIS A 101 11.88 6.62 -9.95
C HIS A 101 11.58 7.34 -8.62
N ILE A 102 11.09 8.58 -8.68
CA ILE A 102 10.76 9.34 -7.46
C ILE A 102 9.52 8.75 -6.78
N ALA A 103 8.51 8.31 -7.56
CA ALA A 103 7.34 7.63 -7.01
C ALA A 103 7.71 6.29 -6.35
N GLU A 104 8.64 5.53 -6.95
CA GLU A 104 9.16 4.27 -6.39
C GLU A 104 9.87 4.50 -5.06
N GLN A 105 10.83 5.45 -5.02
CA GLN A 105 11.54 5.81 -3.79
C GLN A 105 10.57 6.22 -2.68
N HIS A 106 9.57 7.02 -3.04
CA HIS A 106 8.55 7.48 -2.12
C HIS A 106 7.74 6.31 -1.53
N VAL A 107 7.23 5.40 -2.37
CA VAL A 107 6.45 4.25 -1.90
C VAL A 107 7.30 3.25 -1.13
N LEU A 108 8.53 2.98 -1.55
CA LEU A 108 9.46 2.15 -0.79
C LEU A 108 9.74 2.72 0.59
N SER A 109 9.88 4.05 0.72
CA SER A 109 10.08 4.69 2.02
C SER A 109 8.94 4.39 3.01
N LEU A 110 7.72 4.16 2.52
CA LEU A 110 6.56 3.79 3.36
C LEU A 110 6.61 2.33 3.84
N ILE A 111 7.45 1.50 3.21
CA ILE A 111 7.72 0.11 3.62
C ILE A 111 8.95 0.05 4.53
N THR A 112 9.97 0.89 4.28
CA THR A 112 11.30 0.83 4.94
C THR A 112 11.47 1.77 6.13
N ALA A 113 10.72 2.86 6.21
CA ALA A 113 10.89 3.85 7.27
C ALA A 113 10.14 3.45 8.55
N ASN A 114 10.64 2.42 9.23
CA ASN A 114 10.24 2.12 10.60
C ASN A 114 11.39 2.48 11.54
N THR A 115 11.11 3.36 12.52
CA THR A 115 11.94 3.41 13.72
C THR A 115 11.84 2.07 14.43
N PHE A 116 12.82 1.71 15.25
CA PHE A 116 12.81 0.47 16.03
C PHE A 116 11.49 0.32 16.83
N GLU A 117 11.01 1.41 17.43
CA GLU A 117 9.74 1.46 18.16
C GLU A 117 8.53 1.15 17.25
N GLN A 118 8.54 1.65 16.02
CA GLN A 118 7.48 1.41 15.05
C GLN A 118 7.56 -0.02 14.49
N ALA A 119 8.76 -0.57 14.30
CA ALA A 119 8.96 -1.97 13.93
C ALA A 119 8.44 -2.93 15.02
N GLN A 120 8.69 -2.61 16.30
CA GLN A 120 8.18 -3.39 17.42
C GLN A 120 6.65 -3.34 17.51
N GLN A 121 6.05 -2.15 17.36
CA GLN A 121 4.60 -2.00 17.34
C GLN A 121 3.95 -2.74 16.16
N ASP A 122 4.58 -2.68 14.98
CA ASP A 122 4.18 -3.42 13.78
C ASP A 122 4.18 -4.94 14.03
N ILE A 123 5.26 -5.48 14.62
CA ILE A 123 5.39 -6.91 14.95
C ILE A 123 4.29 -7.33 15.93
N GLU A 124 4.04 -6.53 16.97
CA GLU A 124 2.95 -6.82 17.92
C GLU A 124 1.59 -6.85 17.25
N HIS A 125 1.30 -5.91 16.34
CA HIS A 125 0.05 -5.88 15.59
C HIS A 125 -0.09 -7.12 14.69
N ILE A 126 0.97 -7.50 13.97
CA ILE A 126 0.99 -8.71 13.13
C ILE A 126 0.74 -9.97 13.97
N GLN A 127 1.37 -10.09 15.14
CA GLN A 127 1.22 -11.27 16.02
C GLN A 127 -0.16 -11.38 16.65
N LYS A 128 -0.81 -10.24 16.94
CA LYS A 128 -2.15 -10.20 17.54
C LYS A 128 -3.27 -10.47 16.52
N ASP A 129 -2.99 -10.38 15.22
CA ASP A 129 -3.99 -10.62 14.17
C ASP A 129 -4.23 -12.13 13.92
N LYS A 130 -5.41 -12.60 14.33
CA LYS A 130 -5.86 -13.99 14.20
C LYS A 130 -6.32 -14.34 12.78
N ASN A 131 -6.56 -13.35 11.92
CA ASN A 131 -7.04 -13.56 10.55
C ASN A 131 -5.89 -13.74 9.54
N LEU A 132 -4.66 -13.47 9.95
CA LEU A 132 -3.47 -13.80 9.15
C LEU A 132 -3.16 -15.31 9.29
N ASP A 133 -2.96 -15.97 8.16
CA ASP A 133 -2.40 -17.31 8.16
C ASP A 133 -0.94 -17.29 8.66
N GLU A 134 -0.48 -18.44 9.14
CA GLU A 134 0.84 -18.57 9.78
C GLU A 134 1.98 -18.20 8.84
N THR A 135 1.90 -18.60 7.57
CA THR A 135 2.93 -18.31 6.56
C THR A 135 3.02 -16.80 6.26
N THR A 136 1.89 -16.13 6.08
CA THR A 136 1.86 -14.67 5.86
C THR A 136 2.38 -13.93 7.10
N ARG A 137 1.99 -14.37 8.29
CA ARG A 137 2.46 -13.79 9.56
C ARG A 137 3.99 -13.87 9.68
N GLU A 138 4.57 -15.04 9.45
CA GLU A 138 6.02 -15.26 9.51
C GLU A 138 6.76 -14.37 8.51
N ARG A 139 6.27 -14.29 7.26
CA ARG A 139 6.88 -13.44 6.23
C ARG A 139 6.88 -11.96 6.60
N LEU A 140 5.77 -11.45 7.15
CA LEU A 140 5.67 -10.06 7.58
C LEU A 140 6.60 -9.74 8.76
N VAL A 141 6.68 -10.64 9.74
CA VAL A 141 7.61 -10.50 10.88
C VAL A 141 9.06 -10.55 10.39
N ALA A 142 9.41 -11.50 9.51
CA ALA A 142 10.75 -11.60 8.92
C ALA A 142 11.13 -10.34 8.12
N ALA A 143 10.20 -9.77 7.35
CA ALA A 143 10.42 -8.53 6.63
C ALA A 143 10.72 -7.35 7.57
N ARG A 144 10.07 -7.31 8.75
CA ARG A 144 10.30 -6.27 9.77
C ARG A 144 11.61 -6.46 10.52
N LEU A 145 11.94 -7.69 10.93
CA LEU A 145 13.21 -8.00 11.59
C LEU A 145 14.42 -7.82 10.66
N GLY A 146 14.28 -8.16 9.37
CA GLY A 146 15.34 -7.92 8.38
C GLY A 146 15.70 -6.44 8.22
N GLN A 147 14.73 -5.55 8.43
CA GLN A 147 14.96 -4.10 8.43
C GLN A 147 15.62 -3.59 9.71
N GLU A 148 15.36 -4.20 10.88
CA GLU A 148 16.08 -3.86 12.12
C GLU A 148 17.57 -4.17 12.02
N ILE A 149 17.94 -5.31 11.43
CA ILE A 149 19.34 -5.72 11.29
C ILE A 149 20.07 -4.79 10.32
N SER A 150 19.40 -4.30 9.28
CA SER A 150 19.98 -3.32 8.34
C SER A 150 20.11 -1.92 8.94
N GLY A 151 19.21 -1.52 9.86
CA GLY A 151 19.24 -0.22 10.54
C GLY A 151 20.27 -0.11 11.67
N ARG A 152 20.87 -1.23 12.10
CA ARG A 152 21.91 -1.28 13.15
C ARG A 152 23.34 -1.02 12.65
N ARG A 153 23.53 -0.70 11.35
CA ARG A 153 24.81 -0.26 10.81
C ARG A 153 24.93 1.27 10.78
N VAL A 154 25.17 1.86 11.94
CA VAL A 154 26.06 3.04 12.13
C VAL A 154 26.53 3.09 13.57
#